data_AF-A0A2G6L132-F1
#
_entry.id   AF-A0A2G6L132-F1
#
_cell.length_a   1.000
_cell.length_b   1.000
_cell.length_c   1.000
_cell.angle_alpha   90.00
_cell.angle_beta   90.00
_cell.angle_gamma   90.00
#
_symmetry.space_group_name_H-M   'P 1'
#
loop_
_entity.id
_entity.type
_entity.pdbx_description
1 polymer ?
#
loop_
_entity_poly.entity_id
_entity_poly.type
_entity_poly.pdbx_seq_one_letter_code
_entity_poly.pdbx_strand_id
1 'polypeptide(L)'
;MSIDLSQFHQIFFEESFEGLEAMESCLLDLDTHSVDSETINTIFRAAHSIKGSSGTFGFTAMAEFTHVLETLLDQIREGSRQLTQEHVDLLLQSVDCLRGMLSQLQAGESDKSDAAKELINRFNAILNGVETAPASIPGDASQETIADSISSQPNDSDNLLEKTDFVIKFKPDLTMLRTGNEPTRMFRELAEL
;
A
#
# COMPACT_ATOMS: atom_id res chain seq x y z
N MET A 1 -12.34 -2.21 -29.11
CA MET A 1 -13.45 -2.03 -28.16
C MET A 1 -12.82 -1.75 -26.81
N SER A 2 -12.90 -0.52 -26.32
CA SER A 2 -12.59 -0.23 -24.91
C SER A 2 -13.72 -0.86 -24.09
N ILE A 3 -13.38 -1.80 -23.22
CA ILE A 3 -14.33 -2.33 -22.24
C ILE A 3 -14.63 -1.17 -21.29
N ASP A 4 -15.89 -0.76 -21.21
CA ASP A 4 -16.32 0.19 -20.20
C ASP A 4 -16.32 -0.53 -18.84
N LEU A 5 -15.38 -0.17 -17.98
CA LEU A 5 -15.22 -0.77 -16.65
C LEU A 5 -16.33 -0.33 -15.68
N SER A 6 -17.06 0.75 -15.99
CA SER A 6 -18.12 1.27 -15.12
C SER A 6 -19.27 0.27 -14.91
N GLN A 7 -19.52 -0.61 -15.89
CA GLN A 7 -20.54 -1.66 -15.78
C GLN A 7 -20.22 -2.71 -14.70
N PHE A 8 -18.95 -2.82 -14.29
CA PHE A 8 -18.50 -3.77 -13.27
C PHE A 8 -18.37 -3.13 -11.88
N HIS A 9 -18.61 -1.82 -11.74
CA HIS A 9 -18.52 -1.15 -10.44
C HIS A 9 -19.49 -1.72 -9.43
N GLN A 10 -20.71 -2.07 -9.85
CA GLN A 10 -21.70 -2.65 -8.93
C GLN A 10 -21.23 -3.98 -8.34
N ILE A 11 -20.67 -4.86 -9.18
CA ILE A 11 -20.11 -6.15 -8.74
C ILE A 11 -18.93 -5.91 -7.81
N PHE A 12 -18.05 -4.96 -8.15
CA PHE A 12 -16.94 -4.57 -7.28
C PHE A 12 -17.41 -4.14 -5.89
N PHE A 13 -18.42 -3.28 -5.79
CA PHE A 13 -18.92 -2.82 -4.49
C PHE A 13 -19.52 -3.98 -3.70
N GLU A 14 -20.33 -4.83 -4.33
CA GLU A 14 -20.91 -6.02 -3.71
C GLU A 14 -19.82 -6.97 -3.17
N GLU A 15 -18.85 -7.35 -4.01
CA GLU A 15 -17.74 -8.23 -3.60
C GLU A 15 -16.87 -7.58 -2.51
N SER A 16 -16.66 -6.27 -2.57
CA SER A 16 -15.86 -5.56 -1.56
C SER A 16 -16.59 -5.49 -0.21
N PHE A 17 -17.91 -5.26 -0.19
CA PHE A 17 -18.69 -5.29 1.04
C PHE A 17 -18.73 -6.68 1.65
N GLU A 18 -18.94 -7.73 0.84
CA GLU A 18 -18.87 -9.13 1.32
C GLU A 18 -17.48 -9.46 1.89
N GLY A 19 -16.42 -9.02 1.22
CA GLY A 19 -15.04 -9.18 1.69
C GLY A 19 -14.80 -8.49 3.03
N LEU A 20 -15.32 -7.26 3.22
CA LEU A 20 -15.22 -6.54 4.49
C LEU A 20 -16.02 -7.21 5.61
N GLU A 21 -17.22 -7.71 5.34
CA GLU A 21 -18.01 -8.46 6.33
C GLU A 21 -17.30 -9.73 6.78
N ALA A 22 -16.73 -10.49 5.84
CA ALA A 22 -15.95 -11.68 6.15
C ALA A 22 -14.71 -11.33 6.98
N MET A 23 -14.01 -10.26 6.62
CA MET A 23 -12.85 -9.76 7.36
C MET A 23 -13.21 -9.36 8.80
N GLU A 24 -14.32 -8.61 8.98
CA GLU A 24 -14.80 -8.20 10.29
C GLU A 24 -15.15 -9.39 11.18
N SER A 25 -15.93 -10.35 10.67
CA SER A 25 -16.30 -11.55 11.42
C SER A 25 -15.06 -12.32 11.87
N CYS A 26 -14.10 -12.53 10.96
CA CYS A 26 -12.85 -13.23 11.29
C CYS A 26 -12.02 -12.48 12.34
N LEU A 27 -11.99 -11.14 12.30
CA LEU A 27 -11.26 -10.33 13.27
C LEU A 27 -11.91 -10.35 14.65
N LEU A 28 -13.25 -10.35 14.72
CA LEU A 28 -13.98 -10.42 15.99
C LEU A 28 -13.86 -11.78 16.68
N ASP A 29 -13.76 -12.86 15.90
CA ASP A 29 -13.59 -14.22 16.40
C ASP A 29 -12.11 -14.57 16.71
N LEU A 30 -11.18 -13.67 16.41
CA LEU A 30 -9.74 -13.92 16.52
C LEU A 30 -9.27 -13.85 17.98
N ASP A 31 -8.73 -14.96 18.49
CA ASP A 31 -8.04 -14.98 19.79
C ASP A 31 -6.54 -14.68 19.62
N THR A 32 -6.06 -13.61 20.26
CA THR A 32 -4.65 -13.21 20.23
C THR A 32 -3.73 -14.18 20.96
N HIS A 33 -4.25 -15.02 21.85
CA HIS A 33 -3.51 -16.08 22.55
C HIS A 33 -3.49 -17.42 21.81
N SER A 34 -4.45 -17.66 20.90
CA SER A 34 -4.51 -18.84 20.06
C SER A 34 -4.87 -18.48 18.62
N VAL A 35 -3.89 -17.91 17.92
CA VAL A 35 -4.08 -17.46 16.53
C VAL A 35 -4.18 -18.66 15.60
N ASP A 36 -5.34 -18.83 14.97
CA ASP A 36 -5.52 -19.76 13.86
C ASP A 36 -4.99 -19.16 12.55
N SER A 37 -4.04 -19.87 11.93
CA SER A 37 -3.46 -19.49 10.64
C SER A 37 -4.50 -19.43 9.52
N GLU A 38 -5.57 -20.23 9.59
CA GLU A 38 -6.63 -20.22 8.58
C GLU A 38 -7.45 -18.92 8.64
N THR A 39 -7.76 -18.43 9.84
CA THR A 39 -8.43 -17.15 10.05
C THR A 39 -7.61 -15.97 9.51
N ILE A 40 -6.30 -15.93 9.81
CA ILE A 40 -5.40 -14.90 9.27
C ILE A 40 -5.33 -14.95 7.74
N ASN A 41 -5.26 -16.15 7.16
CA ASN A 41 -5.26 -16.32 5.71
C ASN A 41 -6.57 -15.84 5.07
N THR A 42 -7.71 -16.06 5.73
CA THR A 42 -9.01 -15.59 5.25
C THR A 42 -9.07 -14.07 5.22
N ILE A 43 -8.64 -13.42 6.30
CA ILE A 43 -8.53 -11.96 6.41
C ILE A 43 -7.60 -11.40 5.33
N PHE A 44 -6.42 -12.01 5.16
CA PHE A 44 -5.45 -11.61 4.13
C PHE A 44 -6.04 -11.70 2.71
N ARG A 45 -6.76 -12.77 2.38
CA ARG A 45 -7.36 -12.96 1.05
C ARG A 45 -8.47 -11.95 0.77
N ALA A 46 -9.24 -11.55 1.78
CA ALA A 46 -10.22 -10.49 1.66
C ALA A 46 -9.52 -9.15 1.34
N ALA A 47 -8.54 -8.75 2.15
CA ALA A 47 -7.77 -7.52 1.93
C ALA A 47 -7.08 -7.49 0.55
N HIS A 48 -6.44 -8.59 0.15
CA HIS A 48 -5.76 -8.71 -1.14
C HIS A 48 -6.72 -8.59 -2.34
N SER A 49 -7.91 -9.18 -2.23
CA SER A 49 -8.95 -9.09 -3.26
C SER A 49 -9.47 -7.66 -3.41
N ILE A 50 -9.71 -6.97 -2.29
CA ILE A 50 -10.14 -5.56 -2.29
C ILE A 50 -9.05 -4.66 -2.87
N LYS A 51 -7.77 -4.88 -2.53
CA LYS A 51 -6.64 -4.16 -3.13
C LYS A 51 -6.59 -4.34 -4.65
N GLY A 52 -6.65 -5.59 -5.12
CA GLY A 52 -6.54 -5.92 -6.54
C GLY A 52 -7.66 -5.31 -7.37
N SER A 53 -8.89 -5.39 -6.87
CA SER A 53 -10.05 -4.79 -7.52
C SER A 53 -10.02 -3.26 -7.46
N SER A 54 -9.67 -2.66 -6.32
CA SER A 54 -9.46 -1.20 -6.19
C SER A 54 -8.42 -0.66 -7.17
N GLY A 55 -7.30 -1.36 -7.35
CA GLY A 55 -6.28 -1.02 -8.34
C GLY A 55 -6.79 -1.12 -9.78
N THR A 56 -7.64 -2.10 -10.08
CA THR A 56 -8.23 -2.30 -11.41
C THR A 56 -9.17 -1.15 -11.79
N PHE A 57 -9.96 -0.64 -10.84
CA PHE A 57 -10.89 0.46 -11.06
C PHE A 57 -10.29 1.86 -10.84
N GLY A 58 -9.00 1.95 -10.49
CA GLY A 58 -8.31 3.22 -10.29
C GLY A 58 -8.66 3.93 -8.98
N PHE A 59 -9.17 3.20 -7.98
CA PHE A 59 -9.43 3.73 -6.64
C PHE A 59 -8.13 3.75 -5.82
N THR A 60 -7.22 4.66 -6.19
CA THR A 60 -5.85 4.71 -5.67
C THR A 60 -5.78 4.81 -4.14
N ALA A 61 -6.60 5.68 -3.52
CA ALA A 61 -6.59 5.85 -2.07
C ALA A 61 -6.93 4.54 -1.32
N MET A 62 -7.90 3.78 -1.85
CA MET A 62 -8.30 2.49 -1.28
C MET A 62 -7.25 1.40 -1.55
N ALA A 63 -6.63 1.41 -2.72
CA ALA A 63 -5.53 0.49 -3.04
C ALA A 63 -4.30 0.73 -2.14
N GLU A 64 -3.94 1.98 -1.89
CA GLU A 64 -2.87 2.35 -0.96
C GLU A 64 -3.19 1.96 0.48
N PHE A 65 -4.43 2.18 0.91
CA PHE A 65 -4.84 1.84 2.27
C PHE A 65 -4.86 0.32 2.49
N THR A 66 -5.46 -0.45 1.59
CA THR A 66 -5.45 -1.92 1.67
C THR A 66 -4.06 -2.53 1.59
N HIS A 67 -3.12 -1.88 0.89
CA HIS A 67 -1.73 -2.33 0.84
C HIS A 67 -1.02 -2.29 2.20
N VAL A 68 -1.25 -1.26 3.03
CA VAL A 68 -0.63 -1.22 4.37
C VAL A 68 -1.23 -2.27 5.31
N LEU A 69 -2.54 -2.55 5.19
CA LEU A 69 -3.18 -3.67 5.90
C LEU A 69 -2.55 -5.01 5.50
N GLU A 70 -2.42 -5.24 4.19
CA GLU A 70 -1.84 -6.48 3.65
C GLU A 70 -0.41 -6.68 4.16
N THR A 71 0.40 -5.62 4.23
CA THR A 71 1.77 -5.69 4.74
C THR A 71 1.83 -6.13 6.20
N LEU A 72 0.94 -5.61 7.06
CA LEU A 72 0.87 -6.04 8.46
C LEU A 72 0.43 -7.51 8.58
N LEU A 73 -0.62 -7.88 7.85
CA LEU A 73 -1.16 -9.24 7.83
C LEU A 73 -0.14 -10.25 7.30
N ASP A 74 0.67 -9.86 6.33
CA ASP A 74 1.73 -10.70 5.77
C ASP A 74 2.81 -11.00 6.82
N GLN A 75 3.26 -9.99 7.57
CA GLN A 75 4.24 -10.19 8.66
C GLN A 75 3.69 -11.13 9.75
N ILE A 76 2.41 -11.00 10.09
CA ILE A 76 1.75 -11.87 11.08
C ILE A 76 1.65 -13.30 10.54
N ARG A 77 1.24 -13.46 9.28
CA ARG A 77 1.10 -14.76 8.61
C ARG A 77 2.43 -15.50 8.50
N GLU A 78 3.51 -14.79 8.20
CA GLU A 78 4.87 -15.36 8.11
C GLU A 78 5.49 -15.65 9.48
N GLY A 79 4.84 -15.23 10.57
CA GLY A 79 5.36 -15.34 11.93
C GLY A 79 6.52 -14.41 12.23
N SER A 80 6.79 -13.43 11.36
CA SER A 80 7.80 -12.39 11.59
C SER A 80 7.33 -11.33 12.60
N ARG A 81 6.01 -11.26 12.84
CA ARG A 81 5.38 -10.41 13.86
C ARG A 81 4.35 -11.20 14.67
N GLN A 82 4.34 -11.01 15.99
CA GLN A 82 3.30 -11.56 16.85
C GLN A 82 2.02 -10.71 16.77
N LEU A 83 0.87 -11.36 16.63
CA LEU A 83 -0.43 -10.68 16.72
C LEU A 83 -0.65 -10.17 18.16
N THR A 84 -1.17 -8.95 18.29
CA THR A 84 -1.50 -8.32 19.57
C THR A 84 -2.92 -7.76 19.47
N GLN A 85 -3.54 -7.44 20.62
CA GLN A 85 -4.87 -6.82 20.62
C GLN A 85 -4.88 -5.48 19.88
N GLU A 86 -3.80 -4.69 19.99
CA GLU A 86 -3.65 -3.43 19.27
C GLU A 86 -3.72 -3.63 17.75
N HIS A 87 -3.11 -4.70 17.22
CA HIS A 87 -3.21 -5.03 15.79
C HIS A 87 -4.66 -5.36 15.38
N VAL A 88 -5.39 -6.12 16.20
CA VAL A 88 -6.80 -6.47 15.93
C VAL A 88 -7.67 -5.22 15.94
N ASP A 89 -7.53 -4.36 16.95
CA ASP A 89 -8.30 -3.12 17.06
C ASP A 89 -8.02 -2.17 15.89
N LEU A 90 -6.76 -2.11 15.42
CA LEU A 90 -6.38 -1.31 14.27
C LEU A 90 -6.95 -1.88 12.96
N LEU A 91 -6.96 -3.20 12.79
CA LEU A 91 -7.56 -3.86 11.64
C LEU A 91 -9.08 -3.65 11.60
N LEU A 92 -9.77 -3.71 12.74
CA LEU A 92 -11.21 -3.40 12.85
C LEU A 92 -11.51 -1.94 12.47
N GLN A 93 -10.74 -0.97 13.00
CA GLN A 93 -10.85 0.44 12.59
C GLN A 93 -10.64 0.62 11.07
N SER A 94 -9.81 -0.24 10.47
CA SER A 94 -9.55 -0.20 9.04
C SER A 94 -10.69 -0.77 8.22
N VAL A 95 -11.38 -1.81 8.70
CA VAL A 95 -12.63 -2.30 8.11
C VAL A 95 -13.65 -1.16 8.04
N ASP A 96 -13.86 -0.44 9.14
CA ASP A 96 -14.80 0.68 9.20
C ASP A 96 -14.43 1.80 8.24
N CYS A 97 -13.14 2.13 8.17
CA CYS A 97 -12.65 3.14 7.25
C CYS A 97 -12.86 2.72 5.78
N LEU A 98 -12.52 1.48 5.42
CA LEU A 98 -12.74 0.93 4.07
C LEU A 98 -14.23 0.92 3.69
N ARG A 99 -15.11 0.56 4.63
CA ARG A 99 -16.57 0.57 4.43
C ARG A 99 -17.06 1.99 4.14
N GLY A 100 -16.52 2.98 4.86
CA GLY A 100 -16.79 4.40 4.62
C GLY A 100 -16.33 4.86 3.24
N MET A 101 -15.10 4.50 2.85
CA MET A 101 -14.52 4.83 1.53
C MET A 101 -15.36 4.23 0.40
N LEU A 102 -15.73 2.94 0.49
CA LEU A 102 -16.59 2.27 -0.50
C LEU A 102 -17.94 2.98 -0.63
N SER A 103 -18.55 3.36 0.49
CA SER A 103 -19.85 4.06 0.49
C SER A 103 -19.76 5.45 -0.17
N GLN A 104 -18.68 6.19 0.06
CA GLN A 104 -18.43 7.48 -0.59
C GLN A 104 -18.21 7.33 -2.09
N LEU A 105 -17.40 6.34 -2.50
CA LEU A 105 -17.15 6.03 -3.90
C LEU A 105 -18.43 5.60 -4.62
N GLN A 106 -19.29 4.81 -3.97
CA GLN A 106 -20.59 4.40 -4.52
C GLN A 106 -21.54 5.60 -4.69
N ALA A 107 -21.48 6.58 -3.78
CA ALA A 107 -22.23 7.83 -3.88
C ALA A 107 -21.65 8.83 -4.91
N GLY A 108 -20.47 8.55 -5.49
CA GLY A 108 -19.78 9.45 -6.40
C GLY A 108 -19.12 10.65 -5.70
N GLU A 109 -18.90 10.55 -4.39
CA GLU A 109 -18.23 11.58 -3.61
C GLU A 109 -16.70 11.42 -3.68
N SER A 110 -15.99 12.55 -3.58
CA SER A 110 -14.53 12.51 -3.53
C SER A 110 -14.07 11.95 -2.18
N ASP A 111 -13.27 10.89 -2.22
CA ASP A 111 -12.68 10.25 -1.05
C ASP A 111 -11.79 11.25 -0.29
N LYS A 112 -12.32 11.82 0.81
CA LYS A 112 -11.65 12.79 1.68
C LYS A 112 -11.52 12.23 3.09
N SER A 113 -11.10 10.97 3.19
CA SER A 113 -10.89 10.34 4.47
C SER A 113 -9.56 10.79 5.08
N ASP A 114 -9.55 11.89 5.84
CA ASP A 114 -8.43 12.22 6.73
C ASP A 114 -8.18 11.10 7.75
N ALA A 115 -9.22 10.33 8.09
CA ALA A 115 -9.14 9.12 8.90
C ALA A 115 -8.28 8.03 8.25
N ALA A 116 -8.39 7.81 6.93
CA ALA A 116 -7.54 6.83 6.23
C ALA A 116 -6.05 7.19 6.34
N LYS A 117 -5.72 8.48 6.17
CA LYS A 117 -4.33 8.96 6.32
C LYS A 117 -3.80 8.77 7.74
N GLU A 118 -4.63 9.03 8.75
CA GLU A 118 -4.26 8.81 10.14
C GLU A 118 -3.98 7.32 10.41
N LEU A 119 -4.84 6.43 9.92
CA LEU A 119 -4.66 4.98 10.07
C LEU A 119 -3.40 4.50 9.33
N ILE A 120 -3.14 4.97 8.11
CA ILE A 120 -1.90 4.66 7.36
C ILE A 120 -0.66 5.04 8.19
N ASN A 121 -0.67 6.21 8.83
CA ASN A 121 0.43 6.63 9.68
C ASN A 121 0.62 5.70 10.89
N ARG A 122 -0.47 5.24 11.51
CA ARG A 122 -0.41 4.25 12.61
C ARG A 122 0.14 2.91 12.14
N PHE A 123 -0.30 2.39 10.99
CA PHE A 123 0.27 1.18 10.38
C PHE A 123 1.77 1.35 10.13
N ASN A 124 2.18 2.46 9.52
CA ASN A 124 3.58 2.72 9.23
C ASN A 124 4.43 2.82 10.51
N ALA A 125 3.90 3.40 11.59
CA ALA A 125 4.58 3.42 12.88
C ALA A 125 4.84 1.99 13.41
N ILE A 126 3.81 1.14 13.40
CA ILE A 126 3.90 -0.26 13.81
C ILE A 126 4.85 -1.06 12.92
N LEU A 127 4.76 -0.90 11.59
CA LEU A 127 5.57 -1.60 10.61
C LEU A 127 7.06 -1.22 10.71
N ASN A 128 7.36 0.05 10.99
CA ASN A 128 8.72 0.54 11.18
C ASN A 128 9.29 0.27 12.58
N GLY A 129 8.52 -0.35 13.48
CA GLY A 129 8.94 -0.62 14.86
C GLY A 129 9.02 0.63 15.73
N VAL A 130 8.40 1.73 15.31
CA VAL A 130 8.26 2.95 16.11
C VAL A 130 6.94 2.81 16.86
N GLU A 131 6.96 2.18 18.04
CA GLU A 131 5.83 2.24 18.96
C GLU A 131 5.55 3.71 19.29
N THR A 132 4.49 4.28 18.70
CA THR A 132 3.99 5.60 19.08
C THR A 132 3.23 5.48 20.38
N ALA A 133 3.94 5.60 21.50
CA ALA A 133 3.33 5.99 22.77
C ALA A 133 2.73 7.41 22.62
N PRO A 134 1.52 7.68 23.16
CA PRO A 134 0.88 8.97 22.99
C PRO A 134 1.61 10.08 23.77
N ALA A 135 1.61 11.26 23.16
CA ALA A 135 2.38 12.43 23.49
C ALA A 135 2.35 12.87 24.97
N SER A 136 3.53 13.16 25.50
CA SER A 136 3.75 14.14 26.57
C SER A 136 4.97 14.99 26.18
N ILE A 137 4.76 16.29 26.01
CA ILE A 137 5.79 17.34 25.85
C ILE A 137 5.36 18.52 26.74
N PRO A 138 6.23 19.47 27.17
CA PRO A 138 7.63 19.70 26.78
C PRO A 138 8.61 19.98 27.94
N GLY A 139 9.91 19.78 27.69
CA GLY A 139 10.99 20.17 28.59
C GLY A 139 12.29 20.39 27.81
N ASP A 140 12.65 21.66 27.70
CA ASP A 140 13.59 22.33 26.79
C ASP A 140 15.09 22.12 27.13
N ALA A 141 15.94 22.41 26.12
CA ALA A 141 17.32 22.94 26.19
C ALA A 141 18.46 22.05 26.77
N SER A 142 19.65 21.85 26.18
CA SER A 142 20.38 22.49 25.06
C SER A 142 21.63 21.67 24.68
N GLN A 143 21.98 21.68 23.38
CA GLN A 143 23.29 21.97 22.71
C GLN A 143 24.61 21.48 23.36
N GLU A 144 25.62 20.93 22.66
CA GLU A 144 26.40 21.44 21.50
C GLU A 144 27.14 20.27 20.81
N THR A 145 27.07 20.09 19.49
CA THR A 145 28.05 20.51 18.45
C THR A 145 29.53 20.24 18.72
N ILE A 146 30.16 19.37 17.90
CA ILE A 146 31.42 19.69 17.20
C ILE A 146 31.35 19.10 15.78
N ALA A 147 31.46 19.98 14.80
CA ALA A 147 31.61 19.73 13.37
C ALA A 147 33.09 19.56 13.00
N ASP A 148 33.37 18.80 11.94
CA ASP A 148 34.20 19.26 10.81
C ASP A 148 34.18 18.19 9.70
N SER A 149 33.59 18.50 8.54
CA SER A 149 34.28 18.93 7.30
C SER A 149 34.77 17.74 6.47
N ILE A 150 34.41 17.59 5.19
CA ILE A 150 34.96 18.30 4.02
C ILE A 150 33.90 18.17 2.89
N SER A 151 33.19 19.23 2.50
CA SER A 151 33.50 20.19 1.42
C SER A 151 32.57 20.01 0.22
N SER A 152 31.63 20.95 0.12
CA SER A 152 30.97 21.35 -1.12
C SER A 152 31.08 22.87 -1.16
N GLN A 153 31.80 23.39 -2.14
CA GLN A 153 31.69 24.78 -2.55
C GLN A 153 31.23 24.84 -4.01
N PRO A 154 30.40 25.84 -4.33
CA PRO A 154 29.59 25.89 -5.55
C PRO A 154 30.32 26.64 -6.66
N ASN A 155 29.89 26.44 -7.90
CA ASN A 155 30.06 27.45 -8.94
C ASN A 155 28.86 27.43 -9.87
N ASP A 156 28.12 28.54 -9.84
CA ASP A 156 27.21 28.96 -10.89
C ASP A 156 27.95 29.03 -12.22
N SER A 157 27.45 28.34 -13.24
CA SER A 157 27.51 28.75 -14.65
C SER A 157 26.67 27.77 -15.49
N ASP A 158 25.61 28.31 -16.08
CA ASP A 158 25.09 27.96 -17.41
C ASP A 158 24.97 26.48 -17.82
N ASN A 159 23.73 26.00 -17.78
CA ASN A 159 23.04 25.39 -18.92
C ASN A 159 23.88 24.48 -19.86
N LEU A 160 24.08 23.23 -19.48
CA LEU A 160 23.99 22.09 -20.40
C LEU A 160 23.50 20.89 -19.58
N LEU A 161 22.26 20.45 -19.82
CA LEU A 161 21.82 19.12 -19.45
C LEU A 161 22.76 18.13 -20.15
N GLU A 162 23.72 17.56 -19.42
CA GLU A 162 24.51 16.44 -19.92
C GLU A 162 23.56 15.27 -20.17
N LYS A 163 23.11 15.14 -21.43
CA LYS A 163 22.41 13.97 -21.90
C LYS A 163 23.33 12.78 -21.68
N THR A 164 23.02 12.00 -20.66
CA THR A 164 23.68 10.72 -20.45
C THR A 164 23.05 9.75 -21.44
N ASP A 165 23.70 9.53 -22.58
CA ASP A 165 23.21 8.59 -23.58
C ASP A 165 23.48 7.15 -23.10
N PHE A 166 22.42 6.35 -22.96
CA PHE A 166 22.51 4.93 -22.62
C PHE A 166 22.45 4.07 -23.89
N VAL A 167 23.39 3.12 -24.03
CA VAL A 167 23.37 2.13 -25.12
C VAL A 167 22.88 0.79 -24.60
N ILE A 168 21.63 0.45 -24.91
CA ILE A 168 21.01 -0.82 -24.52
C ILE A 168 21.19 -1.83 -25.66
N LYS A 169 21.85 -2.96 -25.40
CA LYS A 169 22.00 -4.07 -26.35
C LYS A 169 21.01 -5.17 -26.01
N PHE A 170 20.01 -5.36 -26.86
CA PHE A 170 19.00 -6.40 -26.72
C PHE A 170 19.27 -7.56 -27.68
N LYS A 171 19.42 -8.78 -27.16
CA LYS A 171 19.58 -10.01 -27.96
C LYS A 171 18.53 -11.05 -27.52
N PRO A 172 17.40 -11.17 -28.24
CA PRO A 172 16.38 -12.14 -27.89
C PRO A 172 16.86 -13.58 -28.20
N ASP A 173 16.43 -14.53 -27.37
CA ASP A 173 16.55 -15.96 -27.69
C ASP A 173 15.55 -16.33 -28.80
N LEU A 174 15.87 -17.37 -29.59
CA LEU A 174 15.02 -17.89 -30.68
C LEU A 174 13.61 -18.30 -30.22
N THR A 175 13.44 -18.57 -28.92
CA THR A 175 12.15 -18.95 -28.32
C THR A 175 11.30 -17.76 -27.88
N MET A 176 11.83 -16.54 -27.86
CA MET A 176 11.14 -15.38 -27.29
C MET A 176 9.78 -15.10 -27.94
N LEU A 177 9.68 -15.21 -29.27
CA LEU A 177 8.43 -14.97 -29.99
C LEU A 177 7.43 -16.12 -29.87
N ARG A 178 7.84 -17.27 -29.29
CA ARG A 178 6.97 -18.44 -29.11
C ARG A 178 6.20 -18.39 -27.80
N THR A 179 6.65 -17.60 -26.82
CA THR A 179 6.03 -17.48 -25.50
C THR A 179 5.13 -16.26 -25.36
N GLY A 180 4.75 -15.62 -26.47
CA GLY A 180 3.90 -14.42 -26.47
C GLY A 180 4.61 -13.14 -25.99
N ASN A 181 5.94 -13.16 -25.82
CA ASN A 181 6.70 -11.96 -25.50
C ASN A 181 6.82 -11.06 -26.73
N GLU A 182 6.30 -9.83 -26.64
CA GLU A 182 6.36 -8.83 -27.71
C GLU A 182 7.47 -7.81 -27.42
N PRO A 183 8.61 -7.82 -28.15
CA PRO A 183 9.73 -6.91 -27.90
C PRO A 183 9.35 -5.42 -28.06
N THR A 184 8.37 -5.13 -28.90
CA THR A 184 7.83 -3.78 -29.15
C THR A 184 7.27 -3.14 -27.87
N ARG A 185 6.67 -3.93 -26.97
CA ARG A 185 6.21 -3.44 -25.67
C ARG A 185 7.40 -3.01 -24.80
N MET A 186 8.44 -3.84 -24.73
CA MET A 186 9.64 -3.52 -23.94
C MET A 186 10.31 -2.22 -24.39
N PHE A 187 10.38 -1.98 -25.72
CA PHE A 187 10.93 -0.73 -26.24
C PHE A 187 10.03 0.49 -26.02
N ARG A 188 8.72 0.30 -25.92
CA ARG A 188 7.78 1.38 -25.59
C ARG A 188 7.97 1.86 -24.17
N GLU A 189 8.05 0.93 -23.20
CA GLU A 189 8.30 1.27 -21.79
C GLU A 189 9.65 1.97 -21.61
N LEU A 190 10.68 1.54 -22.34
CA LEU A 190 11.99 2.21 -22.33
C LEU A 190 11.96 3.65 -22.85
N ALA A 191 10.95 4.02 -23.65
CA ALA A 191 10.78 5.38 -24.14
C ALA A 191 10.04 6.29 -23.15
N GLU A 192 9.43 5.72 -22.10
CA GLU A 192 8.74 6.44 -21.03
C GLU A 192 9.65 6.70 -19.81
N LEU A 193 10.86 6.12 -19.79
CA LEU A 193 11.93 6.38 -18.81
C LEU A 193 12.74 7.63 -19.17
#